data_AF-A0A1Y2R2S0-F1
#
_entry.id   AF-A0A1Y2R2S0-F1
#
_cell.length_a   1.000
_cell.length_b   1.000
_cell.length_c   1.000
_cell.angle_alpha   90.00
_cell.angle_beta   90.00
_cell.angle_gamma   90.00
#
_symmetry.space_group_name_H-M   'P 1'
#
loop_
_entity.id
_entity.type
_entity.pdbx_description
1 polymer ?
#
loop_
_entity_poly.entity_id
_entity_poly.type
_entity_poly.pdbx_seq_one_letter_code
_entity_poly.pdbx_strand_id
1 'polypeptide(L)'
;MWSSRNQGQSPKPETTTKARGDAAEDAALAHLRRHGLALVQRNFRTPGRGGGEVDLIMREPDGTLVFVEVRQRASASRGGAGASITGIKQRRIVFAARHFLLRLGSEPPCRFDVVLLEGERIDWLRAAFDASGAF
;
A
#
# COMPACT_ATOMS: atom_id res chain seq x y z
N MET A 1 -41.84 10.49 42.14
CA MET A 1 -40.72 9.56 42.37
C MET A 1 -39.93 9.48 41.07
N TRP A 2 -38.65 9.84 41.12
CA TRP A 2 -37.82 10.13 39.94
C TRP A 2 -37.48 8.88 39.10
N SER A 3 -37.33 9.13 37.79
CA SER A 3 -36.41 8.55 36.80
C SER A 3 -35.85 7.13 36.97
N SER A 4 -35.89 6.34 35.89
CA SER A 4 -34.72 6.29 34.99
C SER A 4 -34.97 5.56 33.67
N ARG A 5 -34.53 6.24 32.60
CA ARG A 5 -34.25 5.73 31.26
C ARG A 5 -33.28 4.54 31.33
N ASN A 6 -33.50 3.55 30.46
CA ASN A 6 -32.38 2.78 29.92
C ASN A 6 -32.33 3.02 28.41
N GLN A 7 -31.72 4.15 28.04
CA GLN A 7 -31.16 4.34 26.69
C GLN A 7 -29.66 4.04 26.79
N GLY A 8 -29.18 3.14 25.92
CA GLY A 8 -27.74 2.92 25.72
C GLY A 8 -27.45 1.45 25.45
N GLN A 9 -26.75 1.05 24.39
CA GLN A 9 -26.02 1.76 23.35
C GLN A 9 -26.08 0.84 22.11
N SER A 10 -26.34 1.39 20.93
CA SER A 10 -26.15 0.66 19.68
C SER A 10 -24.65 0.33 19.52
N PRO A 11 -24.26 -0.89 19.11
CA PRO A 11 -22.85 -1.22 18.90
C PRO A 11 -22.28 -0.29 17.83
N LYS A 12 -21.16 0.39 18.14
CA LYS A 12 -20.38 1.14 17.15
C LYS A 12 -20.01 0.17 16.02
N PRO A 13 -20.17 0.54 14.73
CA PRO A 13 -19.78 -0.36 13.66
C PRO A 13 -18.27 -0.59 13.74
N GLU A 14 -17.87 -1.82 14.10
CA GLU A 14 -16.48 -2.23 14.07
C GLU A 14 -15.97 -2.13 12.64
N THR A 15 -15.11 -1.15 12.36
CA THR A 15 -14.50 -1.00 11.04
C THR A 15 -13.70 -2.26 10.73
N THR A 16 -14.15 -3.00 9.71
CA THR A 16 -13.51 -4.26 9.29
C THR A 16 -12.07 -4.00 8.85
N THR A 17 -11.20 -5.02 8.94
CA THR A 17 -9.82 -4.95 8.46
C THR A 17 -9.74 -4.51 7.00
N LYS A 18 -10.72 -4.90 6.18
CA LYS A 18 -10.82 -4.48 4.77
C LYS A 18 -11.10 -2.97 4.65
N ALA A 19 -12.11 -2.46 5.35
CA ALA A 19 -12.44 -1.04 5.32
C ALA A 19 -11.29 -0.16 5.84
N ARG A 20 -10.52 -0.65 6.83
CA ARG A 20 -9.29 0.00 7.29
C ARG A 20 -8.19 0.00 6.23
N GLY A 21 -8.03 -1.11 5.50
CA GLY A 21 -7.09 -1.23 4.38
C GLY A 21 -7.44 -0.28 3.24
N ASP A 22 -8.71 -0.24 2.83
CA ASP A 22 -9.19 0.63 1.75
C ASP A 22 -8.97 2.11 2.10
N ALA A 23 -9.28 2.52 3.33
CA ALA A 23 -9.05 3.88 3.80
C ALA A 23 -7.55 4.25 3.85
N ALA A 24 -6.68 3.31 4.21
CA ALA A 24 -5.24 3.52 4.21
C ALA A 24 -4.70 3.70 2.77
N GLU A 25 -5.19 2.90 1.83
CA GLU A 25 -4.85 3.02 0.41
C GLU A 25 -5.31 4.36 -0.18
N ASP A 26 -6.52 4.82 0.16
CA ASP A 26 -7.02 6.13 -0.26
C ASP A 26 -6.16 7.28 0.27
N ALA A 27 -5.77 7.22 1.54
CA ALA A 27 -4.91 8.23 2.16
C ALA A 27 -3.50 8.24 1.52
N ALA A 28 -2.92 7.08 1.26
CA ALA A 28 -1.65 6.93 0.56
C ALA A 28 -1.72 7.51 -0.87
N LEU A 29 -2.77 7.15 -1.62
CA LEU A 29 -3.01 7.67 -2.96
C LEU A 29 -3.12 9.20 -2.97
N ALA A 30 -3.89 9.78 -2.06
CA ALA A 30 -4.04 11.22 -1.93
C ALA A 30 -2.68 11.89 -1.62
N HIS A 31 -1.88 11.30 -0.73
CA HIS A 31 -0.55 11.78 -0.41
C HIS A 31 0.39 11.78 -1.62
N LEU A 32 0.44 10.68 -2.38
CA LEU A 32 1.30 10.55 -3.55
C LEU A 32 0.89 11.50 -4.69
N ARG A 33 -0.42 11.67 -4.91
CA ARG A 33 -0.94 12.64 -5.89
C ARG A 33 -0.55 14.08 -5.56
N ARG A 34 -0.58 14.46 -4.27
CA ARG A 34 -0.10 15.79 -3.84
C ARG A 34 1.39 16.00 -4.10
N HIS A 35 2.17 14.92 -4.21
CA HIS A 35 3.59 14.96 -4.58
C HIS A 35 3.81 14.82 -6.10
N GLY A 36 2.76 14.93 -6.92
CA GLY A 36 2.86 14.97 -8.38
C GLY A 36 2.83 13.61 -9.06
N LEU A 37 2.60 12.51 -8.33
CA LEU A 37 2.47 11.19 -8.94
C LEU A 37 1.06 10.99 -9.51
N ALA A 38 1.00 10.49 -10.74
CA ALA A 38 -0.26 10.10 -11.38
C ALA A 38 -0.61 8.64 -11.04
N LEU A 39 -1.89 8.36 -10.77
CA LEU A 39 -2.35 6.98 -10.57
C LEU A 39 -2.44 6.26 -11.91
N VAL A 40 -1.83 5.08 -12.00
CA VAL A 40 -1.95 4.17 -13.14
C VAL A 40 -2.95 3.06 -12.85
N GLN A 41 -2.82 2.39 -11.71
CA GLN A 41 -3.71 1.30 -11.32
C GLN A 41 -3.71 1.09 -9.80
N ARG A 42 -4.86 0.67 -9.25
CA ARG A 42 -5.00 0.24 -7.86
C ARG A 42 -5.21 -1.27 -7.80
N ASN A 43 -4.85 -1.89 -6.67
CA ASN A 43 -5.15 -3.28 -6.34
C ASN A 43 -4.79 -4.26 -7.46
N PHE A 44 -3.60 -4.10 -8.05
CA PHE A 44 -3.15 -4.96 -9.13
C PHE A 44 -2.80 -6.35 -8.59
N ARG A 45 -3.39 -7.39 -9.18
CA ARG A 45 -3.20 -8.79 -8.76
C ARG A 45 -2.92 -9.65 -9.98
N THR A 46 -1.95 -10.56 -9.86
CA THR A 46 -1.69 -11.55 -10.91
C THR A 46 -2.57 -12.79 -10.71
N PRO A 47 -2.97 -13.49 -11.80
CA PRO A 47 -3.67 -14.76 -11.69
C PRO A 47 -2.84 -15.87 -11.00
N GLY A 48 -3.51 -16.93 -10.53
CA GLY A 48 -2.88 -18.16 -10.03
C GLY A 48 -2.63 -18.21 -8.51
N ARG A 49 -2.39 -19.42 -8.00
CA ARG A 49 -2.08 -19.67 -6.57
C ARG A 49 -0.68 -19.13 -6.27
N GLY A 50 -0.56 -18.27 -5.25
CA GLY A 50 0.72 -17.62 -4.92
C GLY A 50 1.03 -16.38 -5.76
N GLY A 51 0.03 -15.84 -6.48
CA GLY A 51 0.16 -14.63 -7.27
C GLY A 51 0.70 -13.42 -6.49
N GLY A 52 1.34 -12.53 -7.23
CA GLY A 52 1.79 -11.24 -6.76
C GLY A 52 0.66 -10.24 -6.63
N GLU A 53 0.89 -9.21 -5.82
CA GLU A 53 -0.02 -8.08 -5.68
C GLU A 53 0.77 -6.78 -5.49
N VAL A 54 0.20 -5.67 -5.98
CA VAL A 54 0.66 -4.30 -5.74
C VAL A 54 -0.56 -3.45 -5.40
N ASP A 55 -0.50 -2.71 -4.30
CA ASP A 55 -1.63 -1.90 -3.85
C ASP A 55 -1.84 -0.69 -4.77
N LEU A 56 -0.77 0.05 -5.09
CA LEU A 56 -0.83 1.19 -6.02
C LEU A 56 0.30 1.11 -7.05
N ILE A 57 -0.04 1.31 -8.31
CA ILE A 57 0.90 1.57 -9.40
C ILE A 57 0.75 3.04 -9.78
N MET A 58 1.83 3.78 -9.62
CA MET A 58 1.89 5.22 -9.87
C MET A 58 2.90 5.54 -10.96
N ARG A 59 2.82 6.75 -11.51
CA ARG A 59 3.76 7.27 -12.50
C ARG A 59 4.29 8.64 -12.07
N GLU A 60 5.61 8.79 -12.03
CA GLU A 60 6.26 10.08 -11.83
C GLU A 60 6.20 10.94 -13.11
N PRO A 61 6.38 12.27 -13.01
CA PRO A 61 6.41 13.15 -14.17
C PRO A 61 7.46 12.79 -15.24
N ASP A 62 8.58 12.18 -14.84
CA ASP A 62 9.64 11.72 -15.75
C ASP A 62 9.31 10.40 -16.47
N GLY A 63 8.17 9.79 -16.16
CA GLY A 63 7.70 8.54 -16.74
C GLY A 63 8.09 7.28 -15.96
N THR A 64 8.82 7.39 -14.85
CA THR A 64 9.14 6.27 -13.95
C THR A 64 7.85 5.65 -13.40
N LEU A 65 7.74 4.31 -13.47
CA LEU A 65 6.68 3.57 -12.80
C LEU A 65 7.08 3.26 -11.36
N VAL A 66 6.16 3.53 -10.44
CA VAL A 66 6.37 3.32 -9.00
C VAL A 66 5.36 2.30 -8.51
N PHE A 67 5.85 1.15 -8.05
CA PHE A 67 5.05 0.09 -7.44
C PHE A 67 5.07 0.27 -5.93
N VAL A 68 3.90 0.57 -5.36
CA VAL A 68 3.76 0.97 -3.97
C VAL A 68 2.99 -0.07 -3.18
N GLU A 69 3.56 -0.48 -2.06
CA GLU A 69 2.84 -1.21 -0.99
C GLU A 69 2.39 -0.21 0.09
N VAL A 70 1.15 -0.35 0.55
CA VAL A 70 0.55 0.47 1.60
C VAL A 70 0.42 -0.35 2.88
N ARG A 71 0.91 0.19 4.00
CA ARG A 71 0.99 -0.54 5.27
C ARG A 71 0.49 0.34 6.42
N GLN A 72 -0.48 -0.16 7.18
CA GLN A 72 -0.78 0.42 8.48
C GLN A 72 0.19 -0.13 9.53
N ARG A 73 0.78 0.75 10.33
CA ARG A 73 1.66 0.35 11.43
C ARG A 73 0.82 -0.07 12.63
N ALA A 74 0.94 -1.33 13.03
CA ALA A 74 0.36 -1.83 14.27
C ALA A 74 1.33 -1.59 15.44
N SER A 75 1.36 -0.36 15.97
CA SER A 75 2.16 0.05 17.14
C SER A 75 3.70 0.07 16.96
N ALA A 76 4.35 1.00 17.66
CA ALA A 76 5.75 1.41 17.53
C ALA A 76 6.81 0.37 18.01
N SER A 77 6.48 -0.92 18.14
CA SER A 77 7.42 -1.91 18.65
C SER A 77 8.28 -2.54 17.56
N ARG A 78 9.55 -2.06 17.49
CA ARG A 78 10.76 -2.77 17.01
C ARG A 78 10.73 -3.32 15.59
N GLY A 79 10.96 -2.42 14.65
CA GLY A 79 11.39 -2.73 13.28
C GLY A 79 11.29 -1.46 12.45
N GLY A 80 12.42 -0.91 12.01
CA GLY A 80 12.45 0.32 11.21
C GLY A 80 11.56 0.22 9.97
N ALA A 81 11.34 1.35 9.30
CA ALA A 81 10.44 1.46 8.15
C ALA A 81 10.72 0.40 7.04
N GLY A 82 11.98 -0.02 6.86
CA GLY A 82 12.40 -1.12 5.97
C GLY A 82 12.19 -2.55 6.52
N ALA A 83 12.01 -2.75 7.83
CA ALA A 83 11.66 -4.05 8.41
C ALA A 83 10.19 -4.45 8.17
N SER A 84 9.38 -3.51 7.66
CA SER A 84 7.94 -3.72 7.48
C SER A 84 7.61 -4.62 6.29
N ILE A 85 8.50 -4.82 5.30
CA ILE A 85 8.28 -5.69 4.15
C ILE A 85 9.24 -6.89 4.19
N THR A 86 8.68 -8.07 4.43
CA THR A 86 9.41 -9.35 4.39
C THR A 86 9.88 -9.68 2.98
N GLY A 87 10.95 -10.46 2.84
CA GLY A 87 11.43 -10.90 1.52
C GLY A 87 10.38 -11.66 0.69
N ILE A 88 9.45 -12.38 1.35
CA ILE A 88 8.31 -13.01 0.67
C ILE A 88 7.41 -11.96 0.01
N LYS A 89 7.10 -10.87 0.72
CA LYS A 89 6.26 -9.82 0.15
C LYS A 89 7.00 -9.06 -0.95
N GLN A 90 8.30 -8.77 -0.80
CA GLN A 90 9.11 -8.16 -1.87
C GLN A 90 9.03 -9.01 -3.15
N ARG A 91 9.24 -10.33 -3.06
CA ARG A 91 9.14 -11.25 -4.20
C ARG A 91 7.76 -11.22 -4.86
N ARG A 92 6.68 -11.17 -4.08
CA ARG A 92 5.30 -11.07 -4.62
C ARG A 92 5.05 -9.74 -5.33
N ILE A 93 5.55 -8.63 -4.79
CA ILE A 93 5.43 -7.31 -5.42
C ILE A 93 6.23 -7.28 -6.73
N VAL A 94 7.48 -7.77 -6.73
CA VAL A 94 8.32 -7.87 -7.93
C VAL A 94 7.67 -8.75 -9.00
N PHE A 95 7.08 -9.89 -8.60
CA PHE A 95 6.36 -10.76 -9.55
C PHE A 95 5.18 -10.03 -10.21
N ALA A 96 4.39 -9.31 -9.42
CA ALA A 96 3.28 -8.51 -9.96
C ALA A 96 3.77 -7.37 -10.85
N ALA A 97 4.82 -6.65 -10.44
CA ALA A 97 5.43 -5.61 -11.26
C ALA A 97 5.87 -6.15 -12.62
N ARG A 98 6.58 -7.28 -12.67
CA ARG A 98 6.96 -7.94 -13.93
C ARG A 98 5.75 -8.25 -14.80
N HIS A 99 4.70 -8.82 -14.22
CA HIS A 99 3.48 -9.12 -14.97
C HIS A 99 2.78 -7.86 -15.50
N PHE A 100 2.84 -6.76 -14.76
CA PHE A 100 2.32 -5.47 -15.24
C PHE A 100 3.16 -4.94 -16.41
N LEU A 101 4.49 -4.98 -16.29
CA LEU A 101 5.43 -4.48 -17.30
C LEU A 101 5.34 -5.24 -18.62
N LEU A 102 5.05 -6.55 -18.59
CA LEU A 102 4.81 -7.35 -19.81
C LEU A 102 3.64 -6.85 -20.67
N ARG A 103 2.77 -5.99 -20.13
CA ARG A 103 1.65 -5.39 -20.86
C ARG A 103 2.04 -4.10 -21.58
N LEU A 104 3.26 -3.61 -21.38
CA LEU A 104 3.76 -2.37 -21.95
C LEU A 104 4.63 -2.66 -23.18
N GLY A 105 4.63 -1.73 -24.14
CA GLY A 105 5.48 -1.83 -25.33
C GLY A 105 6.97 -1.56 -25.07
N SER A 106 7.29 -0.93 -23.93
CA SER A 106 8.65 -0.71 -23.45
C SER A 106 8.67 -0.67 -21.92
N GLU A 107 9.79 -1.08 -21.33
CA GLU A 107 9.99 -1.06 -19.89
C GLU A 107 10.55 0.32 -19.46
N PRO A 108 9.76 1.16 -18.76
CA PRO A 108 10.26 2.41 -18.21
C PRO A 108 11.13 2.14 -16.96
N PRO A 109 11.86 3.15 -16.47
CA PRO A 109 12.46 3.07 -15.14
C PRO A 109 11.41 2.69 -14.09
N CYS A 110 11.81 1.84 -13.14
CA CYS A 110 10.91 1.30 -12.13
C CYS A 110 11.47 1.52 -10.72
N ARG A 111 10.59 1.81 -9.77
CA ARG A 111 10.92 1.96 -8.35
C ARG A 111 9.91 1.24 -7.47
N PHE A 112 10.36 0.67 -6.36
CA PHE A 112 9.50 0.05 -5.35
C PHE A 112 9.46 0.91 -4.10
N ASP A 113 8.28 1.41 -3.78
CA ASP A 113 8.07 2.33 -2.66
C ASP A 113 7.16 1.70 -1.61
N VAL A 114 7.22 2.24 -0.39
CA VAL A 114 6.32 1.87 0.71
C VAL A 114 5.73 3.11 1.32
N VAL A 115 4.42 3.09 1.55
CA VAL A 115 3.73 4.12 2.33
C VAL A 115 3.27 3.52 3.63
N LEU A 116 3.80 4.05 4.74
CA LEU A 116 3.43 3.65 6.10
C LEU A 116 2.45 4.66 6.68
N LEU A 117 1.37 4.16 7.29
CA LEU A 117 0.37 4.97 7.96
C LEU A 117 0.33 4.66 9.45
N GLU A 118 0.37 5.69 10.28
CA GLU A 118 0.25 5.61 11.74
C GLU A 118 -0.65 6.76 12.23
N GLY A 119 -1.93 6.46 12.45
CA GLY A 119 -2.94 7.51 12.65
C GLY A 119 -3.02 8.42 11.42
N GLU A 120 -2.77 9.72 11.62
CA GLU A 120 -2.71 10.72 10.54
C GLU A 120 -1.32 10.87 9.92
N ARG A 121 -0.28 10.27 10.52
CA ARG A 121 1.08 10.34 9.99
C ARG A 121 1.22 9.41 8.78
N ILE A 122 1.82 9.94 7.73
CA ILE A 122 2.17 9.21 6.51
C ILE A 122 3.67 9.33 6.28
N ASP A 123 4.38 8.20 6.31
CA ASP A 123 5.79 8.11 5.96
C ASP A 123 5.92 7.43 4.59
N TRP A 124 6.45 8.15 3.60
CA TRP A 124 6.70 7.62 2.26
C TRP A 124 8.18 7.27 2.09
N LEU A 125 8.47 5.97 2.04
CA LEU A 125 9.80 5.43 1.78
C LEU A 125 9.96 5.21 0.28
N ARG A 126 10.77 6.05 -0.36
CA ARG A 126 11.15 5.91 -1.76
C ARG A 126 12.27 4.87 -1.89
N ALA A 127 12.20 4.03 -2.93
CA ALA A 127 13.18 2.96 -3.17
C ALA A 127 13.40 2.08 -1.91
N ALA A 128 12.30 1.68 -1.28
CA ALA A 128 12.32 0.95 -0.01
C ALA A 128 12.99 -0.43 -0.12
N PHE A 129 12.99 -1.01 -1.33
CA PHE A 129 13.77 -2.16 -1.69
C PHE A 129 14.04 -2.16 -3.20
N ASP A 130 15.03 -2.93 -3.62
CA ASP A 130 15.33 -3.17 -5.03
C ASP A 130 14.85 -4.56 -5.48
N ALA A 131 14.80 -4.77 -6.79
CA ALA A 131 14.54 -6.10 -7.36
C ALA A 131 15.83 -6.93 -7.53
N SER A 132 16.99 -6.41 -7.16
CA SER A 132 18.31 -6.99 -7.46
C SER A 132 18.60 -8.28 -6.69
N GLY A 133 17.98 -8.46 -5.51
CA GLY A 133 18.07 -9.70 -4.72
C GLY A 133 16.99 -10.76 -5.02
N ALA A 134 16.14 -10.54 -6.03
CA ALA A 134 15.01 -11.43 -6.36
C ALA A 134 15.23 -12.26 -7.64
N PHE A 135 16.48 -12.32 -8.12
CA PHE A 135 16.90 -13.15 -9.24
C PHE A 135 17.48 -14.49 -8.76
#